data_AF-A0A424SXL7-F1
#
_entry.id   AF-A0A424SXL7-F1
#
_cell.length_a   1.000
_cell.length_b   1.000
_cell.length_c   1.000
_cell.angle_alpha   90.00
_cell.angle_beta   90.00
_cell.angle_gamma   90.00
#
_symmetry.space_group_name_H-M   'P 1'
#
loop_
_entity.id
_entity.type
_entity.pdbx_description
1 polymer ?
#
loop_
_entity_poly.entity_id
_entity_poly.type
_entity_poly.pdbx_seq_one_letter_code
_entity_poly.pdbx_strand_id
1 'polypeptide(L)'
;MSIVSLFVVIFLLWLIFFFIFLPIGLEIPSNHVYGHANSSPNKTFLLLKLVASFVVSLIFSLIYYFFYKFLILIMFKLLNYVKK
;
A
#
# COMPACT_ATOMS: atom_id res chain seq x y z
N MET A 1 1.17 16.71 -9.99
CA MET A 1 -0.03 16.15 -9.35
C MET A 1 -0.52 17.09 -8.26
N SER A 2 -1.83 17.21 -8.08
CA SER A 2 -2.40 17.96 -6.97
C SER A 2 -2.22 17.21 -5.65
N ILE A 3 -2.31 17.91 -4.52
CA ILE A 3 -2.27 17.29 -3.18
C ILE A 3 -3.43 16.31 -2.98
N VAL A 4 -4.61 16.63 -3.51
CA VAL A 4 -5.81 15.79 -3.45
C VAL A 4 -5.57 14.48 -4.21
N SER A 5 -5.03 14.57 -5.43
CA SER A 5 -4.70 13.40 -6.23
C SER A 5 -3.66 12.50 -5.54
N LEU A 6 -2.66 13.09 -4.88
CA LEU A 6 -1.64 12.35 -4.14
C LEU A 6 -2.24 11.62 -2.93
N PHE A 7 -3.16 12.25 -2.21
CA PHE A 7 -3.87 11.62 -1.10
C PHE A 7 -4.71 10.41 -1.56
N VAL A 8 -5.40 10.54 -2.70
CA VAL A 8 -6.16 9.43 -3.30
C VAL A 8 -5.25 8.26 -3.66
N VAL A 9 -4.07 8.52 -4.24
CA VAL A 9 -3.08 7.47 -4.56
C VAL A 9 -2.60 6.75 -3.31
N ILE A 10 -2.25 7.48 -2.25
CA ILE A 10 -1.85 6.88 -0.97
C ILE A 10 -2.97 5.99 -0.41
N PHE A 11 -4.20 6.50 -0.39
CA PHE A 11 -5.34 5.78 0.16
C PHE A 11 -5.64 4.48 -0.60
N LEU A 12 -5.62 4.53 -1.95
CA LEU A 12 -5.84 3.34 -2.77
C LEU A 12 -4.73 2.31 -2.60
N LEU A 13 -3.47 2.74 -2.59
CA LEU A 13 -2.34 1.85 -2.34
C LEU A 13 -2.41 1.23 -0.95
N TRP A 14 -2.79 2.01 0.06
CA TRP A 14 -2.95 1.52 1.42
C TRP A 14 -4.02 0.43 1.49
N LEU A 15 -5.19 0.63 0.88
CA LEU A 15 -6.23 -0.40 0.84
C LEU A 15 -5.72 -1.68 0.18
N ILE A 16 -5.06 -1.58 -0.98
CA ILE A 16 -4.51 -2.75 -1.68
C ILE A 16 -3.51 -3.50 -0.80
N PHE A 17 -2.53 -2.79 -0.22
CA PHE A 17 -1.54 -3.41 0.67
C PHE A 17 -2.18 -3.96 1.94
N PHE A 18 -3.19 -3.32 2.49
CA PHE A 18 -3.90 -3.81 3.68
C PHE A 18 -4.53 -5.17 3.39
N PHE A 19 -5.22 -5.33 2.26
CA PHE A 19 -5.78 -6.62 1.87
C PHE A 19 -4.72 -7.69 1.58
N ILE A 20 -3.57 -7.32 1.00
CA ILE A 20 -2.43 -8.24 0.82
C ILE A 20 -1.87 -8.71 2.17
N PHE A 21 -1.85 -7.83 3.18
CA PHE A 21 -1.29 -8.13 4.51
C PHE A 21 -2.24 -8.92 5.41
N LEU A 22 -3.56 -8.83 5.20
CA LEU A 22 -4.57 -9.52 5.99
C LEU A 22 -4.32 -11.04 6.18
N PRO A 23 -4.04 -11.85 5.13
CA PRO A 23 -3.86 -13.29 5.28
C PRO A 23 -2.49 -13.70 5.86
N ILE A 24 -1.55 -12.78 6.04
CA ILE A 24 -0.18 -13.11 6.44
C ILE A 24 -0.11 -13.41 7.95
N GLY A 25 0.55 -14.50 8.34
CA GLY A 25 0.87 -14.78 9.74
C GLY A 25 -0.34 -15.01 10.66
N LEU A 26 -1.40 -15.64 10.16
CA LEU A 26 -2.54 -16.06 10.98
C LEU A 26 -2.17 -17.31 11.80
N GLU A 27 -2.44 -17.28 13.11
CA GLU A 27 -2.27 -18.44 14.00
C GLU A 27 -3.61 -19.17 14.13
N ILE A 28 -3.77 -20.31 13.45
CA ILE A 28 -4.97 -21.15 13.54
C ILE A 28 -4.81 -22.12 14.72
N PRO A 29 -5.77 -22.18 15.68
CA PRO A 29 -5.69 -23.10 16.79
C PRO A 29 -5.82 -24.55 16.32
N SER A 30 -5.00 -25.45 16.87
CA SER A 30 -5.09 -26.90 16.63
C SER A 30 -6.31 -27.54 17.30
N ASN A 31 -6.74 -26.98 18.43
CA ASN A 31 -7.89 -27.45 19.20
C ASN A 31 -9.09 -26.54 18.94
N HIS A 32 -10.21 -27.11 18.53
CA HIS A 32 -11.44 -26.34 18.36
C HIS A 32 -12.04 -25.95 19.70
N VAL A 33 -12.37 -24.67 19.81
CA VAL A 33 -13.18 -24.14 20.92
C VAL A 33 -14.64 -24.26 20.51
N TYR A 34 -15.41 -25.02 21.29
CA TYR A 34 -16.84 -25.22 21.02
C TYR A 34 -17.57 -23.86 20.93
N GLY A 35 -18.42 -23.68 19.93
CA GLY A 35 -19.12 -22.43 19.67
C GLY A 35 -18.36 -21.40 18.81
N HIS A 36 -17.08 -21.62 18.51
CA HIS A 36 -16.34 -20.83 17.54
C HIS A 36 -16.29 -21.52 16.16
N ALA A 37 -16.13 -20.72 15.11
CA ALA A 37 -15.82 -21.27 13.79
C ALA A 37 -14.46 -21.98 13.82
N ASN A 38 -14.41 -23.18 13.24
CA ASN A 38 -13.22 -24.02 13.19
C ASN A 38 -11.98 -23.30 12.60
N SER A 39 -12.19 -22.32 11.73
CA SER A 39 -11.15 -21.53 11.06
C SER A 39 -10.79 -20.21 11.76
N SER A 40 -11.39 -19.91 12.91
CA SER A 40 -11.13 -18.64 13.61
C SER A 40 -9.70 -18.60 14.13
N PRO A 41 -8.88 -17.60 13.73
CA PRO A 41 -7.52 -17.46 14.24
C PRO A 41 -7.52 -17.12 15.72
N ASN A 42 -6.56 -17.65 16.49
CA ASN A 42 -6.31 -17.24 17.87
C ASN A 42 -5.68 -15.85 17.93
N LYS A 43 -4.80 -15.53 16.97
CA LYS A 43 -4.16 -14.22 16.84
C LYS A 43 -4.20 -13.76 15.39
N THR A 44 -4.73 -12.56 15.18
CA THR A 44 -4.88 -11.95 13.85
C THR A 44 -3.83 -10.86 13.58
N PHE A 45 -3.21 -10.31 14.62
CA PHE A 45 -2.24 -9.20 14.56
C PHE A 45 -2.73 -8.00 13.72
N LEU A 46 -4.02 -7.67 13.84
CA LEU A 46 -4.69 -6.72 12.95
C LEU A 46 -4.07 -5.32 12.95
N LEU A 47 -3.70 -4.81 14.13
CA LEU A 47 -3.07 -3.48 14.27
C LEU A 47 -1.68 -3.44 13.63
N LEU A 48 -0.87 -4.49 13.82
CA LEU A 48 0.44 -4.60 13.18
C LEU A 48 0.30 -4.59 11.65
N LYS A 49 -0.66 -5.34 11.11
CA LYS A 49 -0.95 -5.38 9.67
C LYS A 49 -1.42 -4.03 9.13
N LEU A 50 -2.26 -3.32 9.89
CA LEU A 50 -2.74 -2.00 9.53
C LEU A 50 -1.59 -0.98 9.43
N VAL A 51 -0.71 -0.95 10.43
CA VAL A 51 0.47 -0.05 10.45
C VAL A 51 1.48 -0.45 9.38
N ALA A 52 1.79 -1.73 9.25
CA ALA A 52 2.78 -2.21 8.27
C ALA A 52 2.33 -1.93 6.82
N SER A 53 1.07 -2.22 6.48
CA SER A 53 0.52 -1.91 5.16
C SER A 53 0.49 -0.40 4.88
N PHE A 54 0.21 0.42 5.89
CA PHE A 54 0.26 1.88 5.75
C PHE A 54 1.67 2.38 5.44
N VAL A 55 2.69 1.93 6.18
CA VAL A 55 4.09 2.29 5.93
C VAL A 55 4.53 1.87 4.52
N VAL A 56 4.19 0.65 4.09
CA VAL A 56 4.51 0.17 2.73
C VAL A 56 3.82 1.03 1.67
N SER A 57 2.55 1.39 1.87
CA SER A 57 1.83 2.26 0.94
C SER A 57 2.45 3.66 0.81
N LEU A 58 2.96 4.22 1.91
CA LEU A 58 3.67 5.50 1.89
C LEU A 58 4.95 5.40 1.07
N ILE A 59 5.76 4.35 1.25
CA ILE A 59 6.99 4.13 0.49
C ILE A 59 6.69 4.03 -1.01
N PHE A 60 5.71 3.22 -1.39
CA PHE A 60 5.31 3.08 -2.80
C PHE A 60 4.77 4.37 -3.40
N SER A 61 3.99 5.13 -2.63
CA SER A 61 3.47 6.42 -3.07
C SER A 61 4.58 7.45 -3.30
N LEU A 62 5.60 7.47 -2.45
CA LEU A 62 6.78 8.33 -2.60
C LEU A 62 7.59 7.97 -3.85
N ILE A 63 7.81 6.66 -4.08
CA ILE A 63 8.47 6.15 -5.29
C ILE A 63 7.70 6.62 -6.53
N TYR A 64 6.39 6.40 -6.55
CA TYR A 64 5.53 6.82 -7.65
C TYR A 64 5.61 8.33 -7.92
N TYR A 65 5.54 9.15 -6.87
CA TYR A 65 5.67 10.61 -7.00
C TYR A 65 7.02 11.04 -7.59
N PHE A 66 8.11 10.39 -7.16
CA PHE A 66 9.44 10.64 -7.71
C PHE A 66 9.50 10.32 -9.21
N PHE A 67 9.00 9.15 -9.63
CA PHE A 67 8.95 8.76 -11.04
C PHE A 67 8.12 9.72 -11.89
N TYR A 68 6.96 10.16 -11.40
CA TYR A 68 6.13 11.15 -12.09
C TYR A 68 6.88 12.47 -12.34
N LYS A 69 7.57 12.98 -11.32
CA LYS A 69 8.34 14.23 -11.43
C LYS A 69 9.54 14.08 -12.37
N PHE A 70 10.22 12.94 -12.31
CA PHE A 70 11.34 12.61 -13.20
C PHE A 70 10.90 12.56 -14.67
N LEU A 71 9.76 11.92 -14.95
CA LEU A 71 9.21 11.84 -16.31
C LEU A 71 8.89 13.23 -16.88
N ILE A 72 8.25 14.10 -16.09
CA ILE A 72 7.93 15.48 -16.50
C ILE A 72 9.21 16.27 -16.83
N LEU A 73 10.26 16.12 -16.02
CA LEU A 73 11.54 16.80 -16.25
C LEU A 73 12.15 16.38 -17.60
N ILE A 74 12.11 15.09 -17.91
CA ILE A 74 12.57 14.57 -19.21
C ILE A 74 11.76 15.16 -20.36
N MET A 75 10.44 15.15 -20.25
CA MET A 75 9.56 15.71 -21.28
C MET A 75 9.86 17.19 -21.55
N PHE A 76 10.07 17.98 -20.49
CA PHE A 76 10.41 19.40 -20.62
C PHE A 76 11.77 19.60 -21.29
N LYS A 77 12.76 18.79 -20.94
CA LYS A 77 14.10 18.82 -21.55
C LYS A 77 14.05 18.49 -23.05
N LEU A 78 13.25 17.48 -23.43
CA LEU A 78 13.04 17.10 -24.83
C LEU A 78 12.34 18.21 -25.62
N LEU A 79 11.31 18.84 -25.05
CA LEU A 79 10.59 19.93 -25.71
C LEU A 79 11.51 21.13 -26.00
N ASN A 80 12.40 21.47 -25.07
CA ASN A 80 13.37 22.56 -25.26
C ASN A 80 14.45 22.21 -26.30
N TYR A 81 14.78 20.93 -26.45
CA TYR A 81 15.72 20.48 -27.49
C TYR A 81 15.11 20.62 -28.89
N VAL A 82 13.84 20.27 -29.07
CA VAL A 82 13.15 20.36 -30.37
C VAL A 82 12.89 21.81 -30.82
N LYS A 83 12.76 22.75 -29.87
CA LYS A 83 12.53 24.17 -30.18
C LYS A 83 13.80 24.95 -30.57
N LYS A 84 14.98 24.34 -30.47
CA LYS A 84 16.28 24.95 -30.75
C LYS A 84 16.81 24.44 -32.08
#